data_AF-A0A819XXX6-F1
#
_entry.id   AF-A0A819XXX6-F1
#
_cell.length_a   1.000
_cell.length_b   1.000
_cell.length_c   1.000
_cell.angle_alpha   90.00
_cell.angle_beta   90.00
_cell.angle_gamma   90.00
#
_symmetry.space_group_name_H-M   'P 1'
#
loop_
_entity.id
_entity.type
_entity.pdbx_description
1 polymer ?
#
loop_
_entity_poly.entity_id
_entity_poly.type
_entity_poly.pdbx_seq_one_letter_code
_entity_poly.pdbx_strand_id
1 'polypeptide(L)'
;MMFKFKLKELYRSRTDSNSIEYRKFCDEIESIFTTDFLDKNPLVESEQYLALKDATTIRLDPDKEDRVRNLMLKLAERVHARRLQLFPLFEDFDRVRNGHVTQNQFLRVLNDLSLMNLLTGFEKDNLLEKFRVRVGGRDDIDYLTFCHELNALAGFEAGIP
;
A
#
# COMPACT_ATOMS: atom_id res chain seq x y z
N MET A 1 15.62 20.06 -5.45
CA MET A 1 15.52 21.26 -6.32
C MET A 1 15.28 20.93 -7.82
N MET A 2 15.37 19.67 -8.26
CA MET A 2 15.23 19.28 -9.68
C MET A 2 13.78 19.04 -10.18
N PHE A 3 12.82 18.76 -9.28
CA PHE A 3 11.43 18.43 -9.69
C PHE A 3 10.58 19.65 -10.09
N LYS A 4 10.80 20.83 -9.48
CA LYS A 4 10.00 22.04 -9.78
C LYS A 4 10.20 22.60 -11.19
N PHE A 5 11.37 22.41 -11.80
CA PHE A 5 11.67 22.99 -13.11
C PHE A 5 11.06 22.23 -14.29
N LYS A 6 10.76 20.93 -14.11
CA LYS A 6 10.34 20.05 -15.23
C LYS A 6 8.86 20.24 -15.60
N LEU A 7 7.99 20.54 -14.64
CA LEU A 7 6.56 20.77 -14.89
C LEU A 7 6.29 22.07 -15.66
N LYS A 8 7.03 23.15 -15.36
CA LYS A 8 6.86 24.45 -16.06
C LYS A 8 7.14 24.33 -17.56
N GLU A 9 8.13 23.53 -17.94
CA GLU A 9 8.47 23.29 -19.36
C GLU A 9 7.43 22.39 -20.05
N LEU A 10 6.91 21.36 -19.37
CA LEU A 10 5.94 20.41 -19.93
C LEU A 10 4.56 21.01 -20.22
N TYR A 11 4.13 21.98 -19.41
CA TYR A 11 2.83 22.64 -19.55
C TYR A 11 2.96 24.11 -19.96
N ARG A 12 4.09 24.58 -20.50
CA ARG A 12 4.23 25.98 -20.93
C ARG A 12 3.13 26.34 -21.94
N SER A 13 2.50 27.50 -21.75
CA SER A 13 1.52 28.04 -22.69
C SER A 13 2.16 28.37 -24.03
N ARG A 14 1.48 27.99 -25.12
CA ARG A 14 1.91 28.31 -26.49
C ARG A 14 1.83 29.81 -26.80
N THR A 15 1.06 30.57 -26.03
CA THR A 15 0.82 32.00 -26.27
C THR A 15 1.58 32.91 -25.32
N ASP A 16 1.92 32.44 -24.12
CA ASP A 16 2.72 33.19 -23.14
C ASP A 16 3.76 32.27 -22.48
N SER A 17 5.04 32.57 -22.74
CA SER A 17 6.17 31.75 -22.29
C SER A 17 6.39 31.76 -20.77
N ASN A 18 5.75 32.69 -20.05
CA ASN A 18 5.77 32.75 -18.59
C ASN A 18 4.58 32.06 -17.92
N SER A 19 3.57 31.68 -18.68
CA SER A 19 2.36 31.01 -18.20
C SER A 19 2.37 29.52 -18.54
N ILE A 20 1.58 28.73 -17.81
CA ILE A 20 1.34 27.32 -18.10
C ILE A 20 -0.12 27.09 -18.52
N GLU A 21 -0.36 26.06 -19.33
CA GLU A 21 -1.69 25.54 -19.66
C GLU A 21 -2.26 24.80 -18.46
N TYR A 22 -2.73 25.56 -17.47
CA TYR A 22 -3.26 25.03 -16.21
C TYR A 22 -4.36 23.98 -16.43
N ARG A 23 -5.20 24.17 -17.45
CA ARG A 23 -6.28 23.23 -17.76
C ARG A 23 -5.74 21.88 -18.22
N LYS A 24 -4.72 21.85 -19.08
CA LYS A 24 -4.06 20.61 -19.51
C LYS A 24 -3.39 19.88 -18.34
N PHE A 25 -2.76 20.63 -17.43
CA PHE A 25 -2.20 20.08 -16.21
C PHE A 25 -3.29 19.47 -15.32
N CYS A 26 -4.39 20.20 -15.07
CA CYS A 26 -5.51 19.69 -14.31
C CYS A 26 -6.14 18.47 -14.96
N ASP A 27 -6.39 18.47 -16.27
CA ASP A 27 -6.99 17.32 -16.97
C ASP A 27 -6.10 16.08 -16.87
N GLU A 28 -4.78 16.22 -16.96
CA GLU A 28 -3.84 15.11 -16.78
C GLU A 28 -3.84 14.62 -15.33
N ILE A 29 -3.78 15.53 -14.35
CA ILE A 29 -3.86 15.19 -12.92
C ILE A 29 -5.22 14.57 -12.57
N GLU A 30 -6.34 15.04 -13.11
CA GLU A 30 -7.64 14.44 -12.82
C GLU A 30 -7.77 13.05 -13.48
N SER A 31 -7.16 12.82 -14.65
CA SER A 31 -7.19 11.51 -15.33
C SER A 31 -6.47 10.39 -14.56
N ILE A 32 -5.51 10.72 -13.69
CA ILE A 32 -4.80 9.75 -12.86
C ILE A 32 -5.56 9.42 -11.56
N PHE A 33 -6.50 10.28 -11.14
CA PHE A 33 -7.23 10.14 -9.88
C PHE A 33 -8.70 9.73 -10.07
N THR A 34 -9.26 9.92 -11.26
CA THR A 34 -10.69 9.69 -11.50
C THR A 34 -10.95 8.98 -12.83
N THR A 35 -11.79 7.95 -12.79
CA THR A 35 -12.55 7.53 -13.96
C THR A 35 -13.55 8.65 -14.25
N ASP A 36 -13.48 9.28 -15.43
CA ASP A 36 -14.50 10.24 -15.85
C ASP A 36 -15.91 9.62 -15.69
N PHE A 37 -16.89 10.41 -15.26
CA PHE A 37 -18.34 10.08 -15.20
C PHE A 37 -18.88 9.23 -14.02
N LEU A 38 -18.29 9.27 -12.83
CA LEU A 38 -18.90 8.65 -11.62
C LEU A 38 -20.29 9.22 -11.26
N ASP A 39 -20.58 10.47 -11.62
CA ASP A 39 -21.91 11.11 -11.45
C ASP A 39 -23.02 10.43 -12.27
N LYS A 40 -22.67 9.73 -13.36
CA LYS A 40 -23.62 9.11 -14.29
C LYS A 40 -23.89 7.64 -14.02
N ASN A 41 -23.10 7.00 -13.15
CA ASN A 41 -23.27 5.59 -12.79
C ASN A 41 -22.93 5.36 -11.30
N PRO A 42 -23.92 5.48 -10.39
CA PRO A 42 -23.72 5.27 -8.95
C PRO A 42 -23.41 3.81 -8.54
N LEU A 43 -23.30 2.90 -9.51
CA LEU A 43 -22.94 1.48 -9.33
C LEU A 43 -21.49 1.17 -9.71
N VAL A 44 -20.72 2.17 -10.14
CA VAL A 44 -19.28 1.98 -10.38
C VAL A 44 -18.59 2.02 -9.02
N GLU A 45 -18.07 0.87 -8.58
CA GLU A 45 -17.11 0.81 -7.48
C GLU A 45 -15.93 1.72 -7.83
N SER A 46 -15.67 2.72 -6.98
CA SER A 46 -14.49 3.57 -7.16
C SER A 46 -13.25 2.69 -7.06
N GLU A 47 -12.44 2.62 -8.11
CA GLU A 47 -11.09 2.07 -7.99
C GLU A 47 -10.39 2.84 -6.86
N GLN A 48 -10.09 2.14 -5.75
CA GLN A 48 -9.33 2.73 -4.67
C GLN A 48 -8.04 3.27 -5.29
N TYR A 49 -7.78 4.56 -5.11
CA TYR A 49 -6.54 5.17 -5.55
C TYR A 49 -5.38 4.52 -4.78
N LEU A 50 -4.78 3.48 -5.37
CA LEU A 50 -3.46 2.99 -5.02
C LEU A 50 -2.52 4.11 -5.42
N ALA A 51 -2.19 4.99 -4.46
CA ALA A 51 -1.16 6.00 -4.63
C ALA A 51 0.00 5.33 -5.38
N LEU A 52 0.30 5.87 -6.58
CA LEU A 52 1.31 5.35 -7.49
C LEU A 52 2.43 4.78 -6.66
N LYS A 53 2.57 3.44 -6.72
CA LYS A 53 3.57 2.69 -5.97
C LYS A 53 4.89 3.39 -6.21
N ASP A 54 5.30 4.26 -5.29
CA ASP A 54 6.69 4.63 -5.14
C ASP A 54 7.33 3.30 -4.82
N ALA A 55 7.83 2.67 -5.88
CA ALA A 55 8.24 1.28 -5.96
C ALA A 55 9.53 1.09 -5.17
N THR A 56 9.45 1.38 -3.88
CA THR A 56 10.34 0.95 -2.82
C THR A 56 9.94 -0.46 -2.41
N THR A 57 9.62 -1.34 -3.37
CA THR A 57 9.57 -2.76 -3.09
C THR A 57 10.98 -3.14 -2.67
N ILE A 58 11.19 -3.34 -1.38
CA ILE A 58 12.49 -3.74 -0.85
C ILE A 58 12.77 -5.12 -1.43
N ARG A 59 13.75 -5.19 -2.31
CA ARG A 59 14.25 -6.45 -2.84
C ARG A 59 15.11 -7.09 -1.76
N LEU A 60 14.57 -8.11 -1.12
CA LEU A 60 15.33 -8.97 -0.23
C LEU A 60 16.26 -9.86 -1.06
N ASP A 61 17.32 -10.36 -0.42
CA ASP A 61 18.14 -11.44 -0.96
C ASP A 61 17.28 -12.71 -1.18
N PRO A 62 17.54 -13.54 -2.21
CA PRO A 62 16.73 -14.70 -2.53
C PRO A 62 16.49 -15.65 -1.35
N ASP A 63 17.51 -15.92 -0.53
CA ASP A 63 17.38 -16.82 0.63
C ASP A 63 16.42 -16.24 1.68
N LYS A 64 16.42 -14.91 1.81
CA LYS A 64 15.57 -14.19 2.73
C LYS A 64 14.13 -14.10 2.20
N GLU A 65 13.97 -13.90 0.90
CA GLU A 65 12.67 -13.94 0.22
C GLU A 65 11.98 -15.30 0.41
N ASP A 66 12.71 -16.40 0.27
CA ASP A 66 12.18 -17.75 0.52
C ASP A 66 11.78 -17.97 1.98
N ARG A 67 12.56 -17.44 2.92
CA ARG A 67 12.21 -17.49 4.35
C ARG A 67 10.94 -16.71 4.64
N VAL A 68 10.80 -15.50 4.08
CA VAL A 68 9.58 -14.68 4.23
C VAL A 68 8.38 -15.37 3.57
N ARG A 69 8.56 -15.98 2.39
CA ARG A 69 7.50 -16.74 1.72
C ARG A 69 6.99 -17.90 2.58
N ASN A 70 7.89 -18.70 3.16
CA ASN A 70 7.52 -19.79 4.06
C ASN A 70 6.82 -19.28 5.33
N LEU A 71 7.24 -18.11 5.82
CA LEU A 71 6.60 -17.45 6.95
C LEU A 71 5.18 -16.98 6.63
N MET A 72 4.98 -16.36 5.46
CA MET A 72 3.66 -15.93 5.00
C MET A 72 2.71 -17.11 4.82
N LEU A 73 3.19 -18.26 4.33
CA LEU A 73 2.41 -19.50 4.28
C LEU A 73 1.98 -19.98 5.68
N LYS A 74 2.90 -19.99 6.64
CA LYS A 74 2.61 -20.36 8.05
C LYS A 74 1.56 -19.43 8.68
N LEU A 75 1.64 -18.13 8.40
CA LEU A 75 0.64 -17.17 8.85
C LEU A 75 -0.70 -17.39 8.14
N ALA A 76 -0.68 -17.67 6.84
CA ALA A 76 -1.87 -17.89 6.02
C ALA A 76 -2.69 -19.09 6.51
N GLU A 77 -2.03 -20.20 6.88
CA GLU A 77 -2.68 -21.37 7.49
C GLU A 77 -3.44 -20.98 8.75
N ARG A 78 -2.85 -20.14 9.60
CA ARG A 78 -3.49 -19.66 10.84
C ARG A 78 -4.67 -18.73 10.55
N VAL A 79 -4.52 -17.83 9.58
CA VAL A 79 -5.56 -16.91 9.13
C VAL A 79 -6.75 -17.67 8.55
N HIS A 80 -6.49 -18.66 7.68
CA HIS A 80 -7.50 -19.54 7.11
C HIS A 80 -8.24 -20.33 8.19
N ALA A 81 -7.50 -21.05 9.04
CA ALA A 81 -8.07 -21.94 10.05
C ALA A 81 -8.98 -21.20 11.05
N ARG A 82 -8.70 -19.92 11.32
CA ARG A 82 -9.47 -19.09 12.27
C ARG A 82 -10.39 -18.07 11.59
N ARG A 83 -10.42 -18.01 10.25
CA ARG A 83 -11.18 -17.02 9.47
C ARG A 83 -10.94 -15.59 9.95
N LEU A 84 -9.66 -15.24 10.14
CA LEU A 84 -9.29 -13.93 10.66
C LEU A 84 -9.54 -12.82 9.63
N GLN A 85 -10.16 -11.73 10.06
CA GLN A 85 -10.28 -10.50 9.26
C GLN A 85 -9.10 -9.59 9.57
N LEU A 86 -8.23 -9.37 8.58
CA LEU A 86 -6.98 -8.63 8.78
C LEU A 86 -7.19 -7.11 8.81
N PHE A 87 -7.96 -6.57 7.86
CA PHE A 87 -8.10 -5.12 7.63
C PHE A 87 -8.62 -4.31 8.83
N PRO A 88 -9.70 -4.72 9.54
CA PRO A 88 -10.35 -3.83 10.52
C PRO A 88 -9.40 -3.32 11.61
N LEU A 89 -8.49 -4.17 12.10
CA LEU A 89 -7.54 -3.79 13.15
C LEU A 89 -6.46 -2.83 12.65
N PHE A 90 -6.11 -2.88 11.36
CA PHE A 90 -5.18 -1.93 10.77
C PHE A 90 -5.85 -0.59 10.48
N GLU A 91 -7.10 -0.60 10.01
CA GLU A 91 -7.88 0.61 9.71
C GLU A 91 -8.06 1.51 10.94
N ASP A 92 -8.15 0.93 12.14
CA ASP A 92 -8.18 1.69 13.41
C ASP A 92 -6.93 2.57 13.62
N PHE A 93 -5.77 2.13 13.09
CA PHE A 93 -4.51 2.87 13.14
C PHE A 93 -4.31 3.78 11.92
N ASP A 94 -4.83 3.40 10.76
CA ASP A 94 -4.74 4.14 9.50
C ASP A 94 -5.90 5.14 9.30
N ARG A 95 -5.97 6.14 10.20
CA ARG A 95 -7.05 7.15 10.20
C ARG A 95 -7.11 8.01 8.93
N VAL A 96 -6.01 8.11 8.21
CA VAL A 96 -5.90 8.91 6.97
C VAL A 96 -6.06 8.04 5.72
N ARG A 97 -6.28 6.73 5.88
CA ARG A 97 -6.48 5.75 4.79
C ARG A 97 -5.35 5.78 3.76
N ASN A 98 -4.11 5.84 4.23
CA ASN A 98 -2.94 5.88 3.37
C ASN A 98 -2.31 4.50 3.14
N GLY A 99 -2.83 3.44 3.77
CA GLY A 99 -2.34 2.08 3.62
C GLY A 99 -1.10 1.73 4.44
N HIS A 100 -0.69 2.62 5.35
CA HIS A 100 0.54 2.47 6.12
C HIS A 100 0.31 2.58 7.63
N VAL A 101 1.06 1.81 8.40
CA VAL A 101 1.08 1.89 9.87
C VAL A 101 2.52 1.86 10.38
N THR A 102 2.77 2.40 11.57
CA THR A 102 4.10 2.29 12.18
C THR A 102 4.45 0.83 12.48
N GLN A 103 5.74 0.49 12.56
CA GLN A 103 6.19 -0.87 12.91
C GLN A 103 5.56 -1.39 14.22
N ASN A 104 5.48 -0.54 15.25
CA ASN A 104 4.89 -0.93 16.54
C ASN A 104 3.38 -1.20 16.44
N GLN A 105 2.65 -0.41 15.64
CA GLN A 105 1.24 -0.65 15.38
C GLN A 105 1.04 -1.96 14.61
N PHE A 106 1.87 -2.22 13.60
CA PHE A 106 1.85 -3.48 12.86
C PHE A 106 2.05 -4.69 13.77
N LEU A 107 3.10 -4.68 14.61
CA LEU A 107 3.36 -5.78 15.56
C LEU A 107 2.24 -5.95 16.59
N ARG A 108 1.60 -4.85 17.01
CA ARG A 108 0.43 -4.90 17.90
C ARG A 108 -0.75 -5.59 17.25
N VAL A 109 -1.06 -5.27 16.00
CA VAL A 109 -2.13 -5.97 15.25
C VAL A 109 -1.83 -7.46 15.12
N LEU A 110 -0.59 -7.83 14.78
CA LEU A 110 -0.20 -9.25 14.73
C LEU A 110 -0.33 -9.95 16.10
N ASN A 111 -0.10 -9.23 17.20
CA ASN A 111 -0.29 -9.76 18.55
C ASN A 111 -1.77 -9.99 18.84
N ASP A 112 -2.61 -9.00 18.54
CA ASP A 112 -4.05 -9.05 18.79
C ASP A 112 -4.73 -10.16 17.96
N LEU A 113 -4.22 -10.43 16.75
CA LEU A 113 -4.62 -11.56 15.90
C LEU A 113 -4.03 -12.91 16.33
N SER A 114 -3.23 -12.96 17.40
CA SER A 114 -2.50 -14.16 17.85
C SER A 114 -1.61 -14.78 16.75
N LEU A 115 -1.00 -13.92 15.92
CA LEU A 115 -0.02 -14.27 14.89
C LEU A 115 1.42 -14.07 15.39
N MET A 116 1.65 -13.16 16.35
CA MET A 116 3.00 -12.89 16.88
C MET A 116 3.68 -14.09 17.54
N ASN A 117 2.91 -15.01 18.11
CA ASN A 117 3.43 -16.23 18.74
C ASN A 117 3.95 -17.26 17.72
N LEU A 118 3.65 -17.06 16.44
CA LEU A 118 4.17 -17.87 15.35
C LEU A 118 5.55 -17.40 14.88
N LEU A 119 6.00 -16.22 15.31
CA LEU A 119 7.18 -15.56 14.76
C LEU A 119 8.35 -15.56 15.76
N THR A 120 9.50 -16.03 15.32
CA THR A 120 10.79 -15.76 15.98
C THR A 120 11.17 -14.27 15.83
N GLY A 121 12.15 -13.80 16.62
CA GLY A 121 12.66 -12.42 16.47
C GLY A 121 13.12 -12.11 15.05
N PHE A 122 13.92 -13.01 14.46
CA PHE A 122 14.42 -12.88 13.10
C PHE A 122 13.31 -12.89 12.05
N GLU A 123 12.28 -13.73 12.21
CA GLU A 123 11.12 -13.73 11.32
C GLU A 123 10.34 -12.42 11.37
N LYS A 124 10.23 -11.78 12.54
CA LYS A 124 9.61 -10.45 12.68
C LYS A 124 10.40 -9.39 11.92
N ASP A 125 11.72 -9.39 12.09
CA ASP A 125 12.59 -8.42 11.41
C ASP A 125 12.50 -8.56 9.88
N ASN A 126 12.45 -9.80 9.38
CA ASN A 126 12.31 -10.06 7.94
C ASN A 126 10.95 -9.59 7.39
N LEU A 127 9.86 -9.77 8.16
CA LEU A 127 8.53 -9.27 7.82
C LEU A 127 8.52 -7.74 7.75
N LEU A 128 9.04 -7.08 8.80
CA LEU A 128 9.12 -5.63 8.85
C LEU A 128 9.95 -5.08 7.69
N GLU A 129 11.05 -5.73 7.34
CA GLU A 129 11.87 -5.32 6.21
C GLU A 129 11.18 -5.54 4.86
N LYS A 130 10.47 -6.66 4.67
CA LYS A 130 9.75 -6.96 3.42
C LYS A 130 8.73 -5.89 3.07
N PHE A 131 7.94 -5.48 4.07
CA PHE A 131 6.81 -4.58 3.90
C PHE A 131 7.12 -3.14 4.32
N ARG A 132 8.40 -2.79 4.55
CA ARG A 132 8.79 -1.43 4.91
C ARG A 132 8.57 -0.46 3.75
N VAL A 133 7.99 0.68 4.08
CA VAL A 133 7.79 1.82 3.20
C VAL A 133 8.31 3.10 3.88
N ARG A 134 8.92 4.00 3.10
CA ARG A 134 9.48 5.25 3.62
C ARG A 134 8.48 6.39 3.36
N VAL A 135 7.74 6.78 4.40
CA VAL A 135 6.75 7.88 4.32
C VAL A 135 7.25 9.06 5.15
N GLY A 136 7.42 10.23 4.52
CA GLY A 136 7.79 11.47 5.24
C GLY A 136 9.10 11.37 6.05
N GLY A 137 10.04 10.52 5.62
CA GLY A 137 11.30 10.28 6.31
C GLY A 137 11.25 9.19 7.40
N ARG A 138 10.09 8.58 7.68
CA ARG A 138 9.92 7.49 8.65
C ARG A 138 9.74 6.14 7.95
N ASP A 139 10.20 5.08 8.60
CA ASP A 139 10.01 3.70 8.15
C ASP A 139 8.70 3.15 8.73
N ASP A 140 7.65 3.18 7.92
CA ASP A 140 6.35 2.59 8.21
C ASP A 140 6.20 1.25 7.47
N ILE A 141 5.07 0.57 7.66
CA ILE A 141 4.76 -0.73 7.08
C ILE A 141 3.54 -0.61 6.17
N ASP A 142 3.67 -1.08 4.94
CA ASP A 142 2.57 -1.27 3.98
C ASP A 142 1.74 -2.50 4.40
N TYR A 143 0.74 -2.26 5.24
CA TYR A 143 -0.11 -3.33 5.74
C TYR A 143 -1.12 -3.80 4.68
N LEU A 144 -1.46 -2.97 3.68
CA LEU A 144 -2.36 -3.36 2.60
C LEU A 144 -1.74 -4.48 1.78
N THR A 145 -0.50 -4.30 1.33
CA THR A 145 0.22 -5.33 0.58
C THR A 145 0.38 -6.60 1.43
N PHE A 146 0.73 -6.47 2.71
CA PHE A 146 0.78 -7.61 3.63
C PHE A 146 -0.57 -8.35 3.72
N CYS A 147 -1.68 -7.63 3.91
CA CYS A 147 -3.01 -8.23 4.04
C CYS A 147 -3.46 -8.91 2.75
N HIS A 148 -3.24 -8.27 1.60
CA HIS A 148 -3.60 -8.84 0.30
C HIS A 148 -2.80 -10.12 0.00
N GLU A 149 -1.48 -10.09 0.18
CA GLU A 149 -0.64 -11.28 0.00
C GLU A 149 -1.06 -12.40 0.96
N LEU A 150 -1.33 -12.07 2.22
CA LEU A 150 -1.69 -13.06 3.22
C LEU A 150 -3.08 -13.68 2.98
N ASN A 151 -4.07 -12.87 2.58
CA ASN A 151 -5.40 -13.37 2.21
C ASN A 151 -5.37 -14.24 0.96
N ALA A 152 -4.58 -13.84 -0.06
CA ALA A 152 -4.39 -14.63 -1.27
C ALA A 152 -3.80 -16.02 -0.93
N LEU A 153 -2.78 -16.07 -0.06
CA LEU A 153 -2.20 -17.34 0.41
C LEU A 153 -3.18 -18.14 1.29
N ALA A 154 -4.04 -17.47 2.05
CA ALA A 154 -5.07 -18.11 2.87
C ALA A 154 -6.27 -18.63 2.06
N GLY A 155 -6.30 -18.42 0.75
CA GLY A 155 -7.41 -18.83 -0.11
C GLY A 155 -8.68 -18.02 0.12
N PHE A 156 -8.57 -16.83 0.70
CA PHE A 156 -9.66 -15.86 0.68
C PHE A 156 -9.58 -15.15 -0.67
N GLU A 157 -10.54 -15.43 -1.56
CA GLU A 157 -10.65 -14.71 -2.84
C GLU A 157 -10.62 -13.19 -2.58
N ALA A 158 -10.08 -12.44 -3.53
CA ALA A 158 -10.04 -10.98 -3.50
C ALA A 158 -11.45 -10.39 -3.64
N GLY A 159 -12.30 -10.64 -2.65
CA GLY A 159 -13.50 -9.88 -2.40
C GLY A 159 -13.05 -8.52 -1.89
N ILE A 160 -12.98 -7.59 -2.83
CA ILE A 160 -12.96 -6.15 -2.57
C ILE A 160 -14.12 -5.87 -1.59
N PRO A 161 -13.88 -5.16 -0.47
CA PRO A 161 -14.94 -4.79 0.45
C PRO A 161 -16.00 -3.91 -0.21
#